data_AF-A0AA46TTT9-F1
#
_entry.id   AF-A0AA46TTT9-F1
#
_cell.length_a   1.000
_cell.length_b   1.000
_cell.length_c   1.000
_cell.angle_alpha   90.00
_cell.angle_beta   90.00
_cell.angle_gamma   90.00
#
_symmetry.space_group_name_H-M   'P 1'
#
loop_
_entity.id
_entity.type
_entity.pdbx_description
1 polymer ?
#
loop_
_entity_poly.entity_id
_entity_poly.type
_entity_poly.pdbx_seq_one_letter_code
_entity_poly.pdbx_strand_id
1 'polypeptide(L)'
;MDTYTLTLMVAIVTMWVSLTCGFVAMYLILSDGARGALQPANKPRKLSMGTKAQVEDVPTLANEGSTSWGVQVVFETPSPGLNERLSVALASAGAVYEPNTKAFTVTGESSLNPIVIENAFPPGQLPSFTDDNSQYLIKGIAIKVNENSRSLSPSKLQLARLVSLAKSLARLGGKVVDANQQPITKAGFKAVISGKAKI
;
A
#
# COMPACT_ATOMS: atom_id res chain seq x y z
N MET A 1 -29.39 -35.39 32.17
CA MET A 1 -28.24 -35.53 31.27
C MET A 1 -27.38 -36.64 31.81
N ASP A 2 -27.26 -37.72 31.06
CA ASP A 2 -26.49 -38.90 31.46
C ASP A 2 -25.00 -38.57 31.53
N THR A 3 -24.29 -39.15 32.50
CA THR A 3 -22.86 -38.89 32.75
C THR A 3 -22.01 -39.14 31.50
N TYR A 4 -22.41 -40.11 30.67
CA TYR A 4 -21.78 -40.41 29.38
C TYR A 4 -21.91 -39.27 28.38
N THR A 5 -23.09 -38.64 28.29
CA THR A 5 -23.34 -37.50 27.40
C THR A 5 -22.53 -36.29 27.82
N LEU A 6 -22.39 -36.08 29.14
CA LEU A 6 -21.57 -34.99 29.68
C LEU A 6 -20.08 -35.21 29.37
N THR A 7 -19.57 -36.42 29.60
CA THR A 7 -18.16 -36.76 29.28
C THR A 7 -17.87 -36.60 27.78
N LEU A 8 -18.79 -37.04 26.91
CA LEU A 8 -18.64 -36.92 25.46
C LEU A 8 -18.65 -35.46 25.00
N MET A 9 -19.54 -34.63 25.55
CA MET A 9 -19.57 -33.19 25.25
C MET A 9 -18.29 -32.49 25.70
N VAL A 10 -17.78 -32.81 26.90
CA VAL A 10 -16.52 -32.24 27.39
C VAL A 10 -15.35 -32.64 26.50
N ALA A 11 -15.28 -33.90 26.05
CA ALA A 11 -14.23 -34.38 25.15
C ALA A 11 -14.25 -33.67 23.79
N ILE A 12 -15.44 -33.41 23.22
CA ILE A 12 -15.57 -32.68 21.96
C ILE A 12 -15.11 -31.23 22.13
N VAL A 13 -15.54 -30.57 23.21
CA VAL A 13 -15.17 -29.17 23.46
C VAL A 13 -13.67 -29.02 23.68
N THR A 14 -13.05 -29.91 24.46
CA THR A 14 -11.59 -29.86 24.70
C THR A 14 -10.79 -30.17 23.44
N MET A 15 -11.26 -31.08 22.59
CA MET A 15 -10.66 -31.37 21.29
C MET A 15 -10.70 -30.14 20.36
N TRP A 16 -11.84 -29.45 20.30
CA TRP A 16 -12.00 -28.22 19.51
C TRP A 16 -11.12 -27.08 20.01
N VAL A 17 -11.03 -26.89 21.34
CA VAL A 17 -10.19 -25.85 21.95
C VAL A 17 -8.70 -26.15 21.76
N SER A 18 -8.28 -27.41 21.85
CA SER A 18 -6.89 -27.80 21.57
C SER A 18 -6.52 -27.56 20.11
N LEU A 19 -7.43 -27.88 19.18
CA LEU A 19 -7.23 -27.66 17.75
C LEU A 19 -7.09 -26.16 17.43
N THR A 20 -7.98 -25.32 17.94
CA THR A 20 -7.91 -23.86 17.71
C THR A 20 -6.68 -23.24 18.36
N CYS A 21 -6.31 -23.68 19.57
CA CYS A 21 -5.08 -23.26 20.24
C CYS A 21 -3.83 -23.61 19.41
N GLY A 22 -3.78 -24.82 18.85
CA GLY A 22 -2.70 -25.24 17.95
C GLY A 22 -2.59 -24.37 16.69
N PHE A 23 -3.72 -24.05 16.05
CA PHE A 23 -3.74 -23.15 14.89
C PHE A 23 -3.26 -21.74 15.23
N VAL A 24 -3.66 -21.20 16.38
CA VAL A 24 -3.20 -19.88 16.85
C VAL A 24 -1.70 -19.89 17.17
N ALA A 25 -1.19 -20.93 17.85
CA ALA A 25 0.23 -21.06 18.14
C ALA A 25 1.06 -21.18 16.85
N MET A 26 0.61 -21.97 15.88
CA MET A 26 1.27 -22.11 14.58
C MET A 26 1.21 -20.82 13.77
N TYR A 27 0.08 -20.10 13.81
CA TYR A 27 -0.04 -18.77 13.22
C TYR A 27 0.94 -17.79 13.85
N LEU A 28 1.05 -17.75 15.18
CA LEU A 28 2.01 -16.90 15.87
C LEU A 28 3.44 -17.25 15.52
N ILE A 29 3.83 -18.53 15.44
CA ILE A 29 5.18 -18.94 15.04
C ILE A 29 5.51 -18.52 13.59
N LEU A 30 4.58 -18.70 12.65
CA LEU A 30 4.76 -18.22 11.27
C LEU A 30 4.81 -16.67 11.21
N SER A 31 4.05 -16.00 12.07
CA SER A 31 4.04 -14.53 12.18
C SER A 31 5.32 -14.01 12.85
N ASP A 32 5.89 -14.74 13.80
CA ASP A 32 7.12 -14.39 14.50
C ASP A 32 8.34 -14.62 13.61
N GLY A 33 8.29 -15.60 12.69
CA GLY A 33 9.26 -15.72 11.60
C GLY A 33 9.35 -14.47 10.72
N ALA A 34 8.30 -13.66 10.65
CA ALA A 34 8.29 -12.36 9.98
C ALA A 34 8.66 -11.17 10.90
N ARG A 35 8.75 -11.38 12.23
CA ARG A 35 9.11 -10.35 13.24
C ARG A 35 10.45 -10.59 13.94
N GLY A 36 11.08 -11.75 13.75
CA GLY A 36 12.32 -12.17 14.41
C GLY A 36 13.64 -11.61 13.83
N ALA A 37 13.60 -10.64 12.92
CA ALA A 37 14.80 -9.99 12.37
C ALA A 37 15.08 -8.60 12.97
N LEU A 38 14.81 -8.42 14.27
CA LEU A 38 15.27 -7.28 15.07
C LEU A 38 15.56 -7.82 16.48
N GLN A 39 16.79 -8.16 16.87
CA GLN A 39 17.98 -7.31 17.01
C GLN A 39 19.23 -8.21 17.14
N PRO A 40 20.43 -7.65 16.86
CA PRO A 40 21.38 -7.56 17.97
C PRO A 40 21.81 -6.12 18.23
N ALA A 41 21.59 -5.68 19.46
CA ALA A 41 22.18 -4.48 20.01
C ALA A 41 23.66 -4.75 20.38
N ASN A 42 24.60 -4.18 19.62
CA ASN A 42 25.76 -3.44 20.16
C ASN A 42 26.70 -3.00 19.03
N LYS A 43 26.81 -1.68 18.80
CA LYS A 43 28.10 -0.98 18.63
C LYS A 43 27.90 0.54 18.59
N PRO A 44 28.91 1.31 19.04
CA PRO A 44 28.70 2.54 19.78
C PRO A 44 28.46 3.76 18.89
N ARG A 45 27.71 4.69 19.47
CA ARG A 45 27.60 6.10 19.12
C ARG A 45 28.96 6.68 18.72
N LYS A 46 29.18 6.90 17.41
CA LYS A 46 30.14 7.90 16.95
C LYS A 46 29.41 9.23 16.79
N LEU A 47 29.63 10.14 17.74
CA LEU A 47 29.62 11.55 17.42
C LEU A 47 30.69 11.77 16.35
N SER A 48 30.29 12.23 15.17
CA SER A 48 31.21 12.90 14.24
C SER A 48 30.51 14.14 13.73
N MET A 49 30.85 15.26 14.37
CA MET A 49 30.62 16.60 13.88
C MET A 49 31.55 16.82 12.69
N GLY A 50 30.99 17.24 11.55
CA GLY A 50 31.72 17.95 10.49
C GLY A 50 32.14 17.13 9.27
N THR A 51 31.32 17.17 8.22
CA THR A 51 31.77 17.48 6.84
C THR A 51 30.56 17.62 5.92
N LYS A 52 30.36 18.84 5.39
CA LYS A 52 29.55 19.10 4.19
C LYS A 52 30.19 18.35 3.03
N ALA A 53 29.55 17.32 2.49
CA ALA A 53 29.65 16.97 1.07
C ALA A 53 28.57 15.94 0.67
N GLN A 54 27.69 16.40 -0.21
CA GLN A 54 26.88 15.67 -1.19
C GLN A 54 25.82 14.69 -0.69
N VAL A 55 24.62 15.27 -0.54
CA VAL A 55 23.34 14.58 -0.67
C VAL A 55 23.24 13.99 -2.08
N GLU A 56 23.53 12.70 -2.23
CA GLU A 56 22.95 11.93 -3.33
C GLU A 56 21.48 11.74 -3.00
N ASP A 57 20.67 12.53 -3.69
CA ASP A 57 19.20 12.49 -3.77
C ASP A 57 18.74 11.19 -4.43
N VAL A 58 18.99 10.05 -3.76
CA VAL A 58 18.29 8.80 -4.01
C VAL A 58 17.08 8.82 -3.08
N PRO A 59 15.88 9.14 -3.58
CA PRO A 59 14.71 9.15 -2.72
C PRO A 59 14.56 7.77 -2.10
N THR A 60 14.27 7.73 -0.81
CA THR A 60 14.07 6.53 0.00
C THR A 60 12.77 5.85 -0.44
N LEU A 61 12.79 5.31 -1.65
CA LEU A 61 11.73 4.57 -2.31
C LEU A 61 11.89 3.07 -2.07
N ALA A 62 12.73 2.66 -1.13
CA ALA A 62 13.02 1.27 -0.86
C ALA A 62 12.63 0.97 0.59
N ASN A 63 11.35 0.66 0.79
CA ASN A 63 11.01 -0.20 1.91
C ASN A 63 11.44 -1.61 1.51
N GLU A 64 12.54 -2.11 2.06
CA GLU A 64 13.15 -3.40 1.67
C GLU A 64 12.22 -4.62 1.89
N GLY A 65 11.07 -4.42 2.56
CA GLY A 65 10.04 -5.45 2.78
C GLY A 65 8.75 -5.27 1.97
N SER A 66 8.62 -4.24 1.13
CA SER A 66 7.37 -3.99 0.41
C SER A 66 7.30 -4.76 -0.91
N THR A 67 6.18 -5.43 -1.17
CA THR A 67 5.92 -6.18 -2.42
C THR A 67 5.09 -5.36 -3.41
N SER A 68 5.01 -4.04 -3.24
CA SER A 68 4.20 -3.17 -4.10
C SER A 68 5.05 -2.03 -4.66
N TRP A 69 4.85 -1.70 -5.93
CA TRP A 69 5.48 -0.54 -6.58
C TRP A 69 4.46 0.58 -6.67
N GLY A 70 4.80 1.78 -6.21
CA GLY A 70 3.85 2.87 -6.29
C GLY A 70 4.36 4.19 -5.74
N VAL A 71 3.46 5.17 -5.78
CA VAL A 71 3.68 6.54 -5.34
C VAL A 71 2.41 7.06 -4.68
N GLN A 72 2.53 8.07 -3.84
CA GLN A 72 1.39 8.72 -3.23
C GLN A 72 1.24 10.12 -3.83
N VAL A 73 0.02 10.61 -3.94
CA VAL A 73 -0.31 11.98 -4.33
C VAL A 73 -1.04 12.61 -3.16
N VAL A 74 -0.43 13.60 -2.53
CA VAL A 74 -1.02 14.31 -1.39
C VAL A 74 -1.51 15.67 -1.85
N PHE A 75 -2.77 15.98 -1.56
CA PHE A 75 -3.40 17.24 -1.94
C PHE A 75 -3.24 18.26 -0.81
N GLU A 76 -2.87 19.49 -1.17
CA GLU A 76 -2.62 20.55 -0.19
C GLU A 76 -3.92 21.11 0.38
N THR A 77 -4.98 21.16 -0.44
CA THR A 77 -6.28 21.72 -0.05
C THR A 77 -7.40 20.74 -0.39
N PRO A 78 -7.75 19.83 0.54
CA PRO A 78 -8.83 18.88 0.30
C PRO A 78 -10.17 19.63 0.28
N SER A 79 -10.93 19.48 -0.80
CA SER A 79 -12.22 20.17 -1.00
C SER A 79 -13.21 19.32 -1.79
N PRO A 80 -14.53 19.57 -1.70
CA PRO A 80 -15.51 18.84 -2.50
C PRO A 80 -15.28 18.99 -4.02
N GLY A 81 -14.87 20.18 -4.47
CA GLY A 81 -14.55 20.41 -5.89
C GLY A 81 -13.31 19.65 -6.37
N LEU A 82 -12.38 19.30 -5.47
CA LEU A 82 -11.27 18.39 -5.79
C LEU A 82 -11.78 16.97 -6.03
N ASN A 83 -12.71 16.48 -5.20
CA ASN A 83 -13.27 15.14 -5.35
C ASN A 83 -13.99 14.97 -6.69
N GLU A 84 -14.71 15.99 -7.15
CA GLU A 84 -15.36 15.99 -8.46
C GLU A 84 -14.34 15.97 -9.61
N ARG A 85 -13.27 16.77 -9.53
CA ARG A 85 -12.19 16.73 -10.53
C ARG A 85 -11.46 15.40 -10.52
N LEU A 86 -11.28 14.82 -9.33
CA LEU A 86 -10.67 13.53 -9.15
C LEU A 86 -11.53 12.41 -9.75
N SER A 87 -12.85 12.45 -9.55
CA SER A 87 -13.76 11.45 -10.11
C SER A 87 -13.72 11.46 -11.63
N VAL A 88 -13.74 12.65 -12.25
CA VAL A 88 -13.61 12.82 -13.70
C VAL A 88 -12.26 12.32 -14.19
N ALA A 89 -11.17 12.61 -13.48
CA ALA A 89 -9.82 12.16 -13.85
C ALA A 89 -9.67 10.63 -13.76
N LEU A 90 -10.25 10.00 -12.74
CA LEU A 90 -10.26 8.56 -12.55
C LEU A 90 -11.12 7.87 -13.61
N ALA A 91 -12.31 8.38 -13.89
CA ALA A 91 -13.17 7.88 -14.96
C ALA A 91 -12.48 7.99 -16.34
N SER A 92 -11.83 9.13 -16.62
CA SER A 92 -11.05 9.35 -17.85
C SER A 92 -9.85 8.42 -17.97
N ALA A 93 -9.27 7.99 -16.84
CA ALA A 93 -8.20 7.01 -16.80
C ALA A 93 -8.69 5.55 -16.97
N GLY A 94 -10.01 5.33 -17.05
CA GLY A 94 -10.60 3.99 -17.10
C GLY A 94 -10.57 3.26 -15.76
N ALA A 95 -10.56 4.01 -14.64
CA ALA A 95 -10.57 3.43 -13.31
C ALA A 95 -11.96 2.89 -12.95
N VAL A 96 -12.01 1.66 -12.44
CA VAL A 96 -13.22 0.97 -12.02
C VAL A 96 -13.23 0.85 -10.51
N TYR A 97 -14.34 1.25 -9.88
CA TYR A 97 -14.51 1.12 -8.44
C TYR A 97 -14.79 -0.33 -8.04
N GLU A 98 -14.01 -0.84 -7.09
CA GLU A 98 -14.22 -2.17 -6.50
C GLU A 98 -14.85 -2.01 -5.11
N PRO A 99 -16.14 -2.37 -4.92
CA PRO A 99 -16.86 -2.13 -3.67
C PRO A 99 -16.33 -2.98 -2.49
N ASN A 100 -15.72 -4.12 -2.79
CA ASN A 100 -15.16 -5.02 -1.78
C ASN A 100 -13.92 -4.44 -1.09
N THR A 101 -13.01 -3.87 -1.89
CA THR A 101 -11.76 -3.27 -1.40
C THR A 101 -11.90 -1.78 -1.14
N LYS A 102 -13.00 -1.16 -1.60
CA LYS A 102 -13.23 0.29 -1.59
C LYS A 102 -12.05 1.04 -2.19
N ALA A 103 -11.56 0.54 -3.32
CA ALA A 103 -10.45 1.11 -4.06
C ALA A 103 -10.81 1.14 -5.55
N PHE A 104 -10.11 1.97 -6.31
CA PHE A 104 -10.25 2.04 -7.75
C PHE A 104 -9.16 1.20 -8.41
N THR A 105 -9.48 0.51 -9.49
CA THR A 105 -8.52 -0.29 -10.25
C THR A 105 -8.50 0.17 -11.69
N VAL A 106 -7.30 0.32 -12.25
CA VAL A 106 -7.10 0.61 -13.67
C VAL A 106 -6.49 -0.62 -14.29
N THR A 107 -7.14 -1.16 -15.31
CA THR A 107 -6.59 -2.25 -16.14
C THR A 107 -5.35 -1.69 -16.84
N GLY A 108 -4.17 -2.11 -16.39
CA GLY A 108 -2.91 -1.72 -17.00
C GLY A 108 -2.67 -2.49 -18.30
N GLU A 109 -1.41 -2.56 -18.70
CA GLU A 109 -0.97 -3.40 -19.82
C GLU A 109 -1.14 -4.90 -19.55
N SER A 110 -1.25 -5.28 -18.27
CA SER A 110 -1.51 -6.65 -17.82
C SER A 110 -2.70 -6.68 -16.88
N SER A 111 -3.66 -7.55 -17.17
CA SER A 111 -4.81 -7.81 -16.29
C SER A 111 -4.41 -8.54 -14.99
N LEU A 112 -3.25 -9.21 -14.98
CA LEU A 112 -2.77 -9.98 -13.82
C LEU A 112 -2.23 -9.11 -12.68
N ASN A 113 -1.83 -7.88 -13.01
CA ASN A 113 -1.34 -6.87 -12.07
C ASN A 113 -2.05 -5.54 -12.38
N PRO A 114 -3.29 -5.31 -11.92
CA PRO A 114 -3.93 -4.01 -12.12
C PRO A 114 -3.21 -2.90 -11.32
N ILE A 115 -3.36 -1.65 -11.77
CA ILE A 115 -2.94 -0.49 -10.98
C ILE A 115 -4.07 -0.20 -9.99
N VAL A 116 -3.77 -0.24 -8.70
CA VAL A 116 -4.71 0.02 -7.60
C VAL A 116 -4.54 1.46 -7.13
N ILE A 117 -5.65 2.15 -6.95
CA ILE A 117 -5.75 3.53 -6.52
C ILE A 117 -6.61 3.53 -5.25
N GLU A 118 -6.00 3.91 -4.14
CA GLU A 118 -6.60 3.83 -2.80
C GLU A 118 -6.29 5.12 -2.01
N ASN A 119 -6.84 5.28 -0.81
CA ASN A 119 -6.51 6.46 0.00
C ASN A 119 -5.08 6.35 0.52
N ALA A 120 -4.28 7.41 0.43
CA ALA A 120 -2.91 7.41 0.94
C ALA A 120 -2.84 7.26 2.47
N PHE A 121 -3.94 7.55 3.17
CA PHE A 121 -4.03 7.49 4.62
C PHE A 121 -4.87 6.29 5.08
N PRO A 122 -4.51 5.63 6.20
CA PRO A 122 -5.31 4.57 6.79
C PRO A 122 -6.76 5.05 7.05
N PRO A 123 -7.80 4.27 6.70
CA PRO A 123 -7.79 2.84 6.39
C PRO A 123 -7.57 2.48 4.91
N GLY A 124 -7.13 3.42 4.06
CA GLY A 124 -6.87 3.15 2.64
C GLY A 124 -8.11 3.16 1.74
N GLN A 125 -9.29 3.46 2.28
CA GLN A 125 -10.56 3.36 1.54
C GLN A 125 -10.89 4.67 0.81
N LEU A 126 -11.32 4.54 -0.43
CA LEU A 126 -11.92 5.62 -1.23
C LEU A 126 -13.44 5.41 -1.34
N PRO A 127 -14.23 6.49 -1.23
CA PRO A 127 -15.65 6.42 -1.51
C PRO A 127 -15.90 6.20 -3.01
N SER A 128 -17.05 5.62 -3.33
CA SER A 128 -17.61 5.72 -4.68
C SER A 128 -17.86 7.20 -4.99
N PHE A 129 -17.34 7.68 -6.12
CA PHE A 129 -17.60 9.05 -6.57
C PHE A 129 -18.92 9.20 -7.33
N THR A 130 -19.64 8.10 -7.53
CA THR A 130 -20.95 8.08 -8.18
C THR A 130 -22.06 8.50 -7.22
N ASP A 131 -21.85 8.26 -5.92
CA ASP A 131 -22.77 8.62 -4.86
C ASP A 131 -22.41 10.01 -4.31
N ASP A 132 -23.38 10.72 -3.71
CA ASP A 132 -23.19 12.05 -3.10
C ASP A 132 -22.33 11.94 -1.82
N ASN A 133 -21.04 11.69 -2.02
CA ASN A 133 -20.02 11.56 -0.99
C ASN A 133 -19.22 12.87 -0.82
N SER A 134 -19.88 14.01 -1.07
CA SER A 134 -19.32 15.36 -0.95
C SER A 134 -18.76 15.68 0.44
N GLN A 135 -19.13 14.90 1.47
CA GLN A 135 -18.64 15.00 2.84
C GLN A 135 -17.24 14.40 3.06
N TYR A 136 -16.77 13.51 2.17
CA TYR A 136 -15.49 12.82 2.36
C TYR A 136 -14.33 13.57 1.70
N LEU A 137 -13.61 14.37 2.49
CA LEU A 137 -12.47 15.13 2.01
C LEU A 137 -11.23 14.25 1.83
N ILE A 138 -10.83 14.02 0.58
CA ILE A 138 -9.67 13.18 0.25
C ILE A 138 -8.40 14.01 0.36
N LYS A 139 -7.56 13.67 1.34
CA LYS A 139 -6.27 14.33 1.58
C LYS A 139 -5.15 13.80 0.68
N GLY A 140 -5.28 12.57 0.19
CA GLY A 140 -4.28 11.97 -0.68
C GLY A 140 -4.68 10.60 -1.18
N ILE A 141 -3.99 10.15 -2.20
CA ILE A 141 -4.26 8.91 -2.92
C ILE A 141 -2.96 8.16 -3.11
N ALA A 142 -2.94 6.89 -2.74
CA ALA A 142 -1.86 5.97 -3.07
C ALA A 142 -2.17 5.28 -4.39
N ILE A 143 -1.19 5.25 -5.28
CA ILE A 143 -1.27 4.59 -6.58
C ILE A 143 -0.20 3.50 -6.57
N LYS A 144 -0.62 2.25 -6.56
CA LYS A 144 0.28 1.09 -6.41
C LYS A 144 -0.03 -0.02 -7.39
N VAL A 145 0.97 -0.84 -7.67
CA VAL A 145 0.86 -2.11 -8.36
C VAL A 145 1.38 -3.17 -7.41
N ASN A 146 0.52 -4.11 -7.06
CA ASN A 146 0.88 -5.22 -6.18
C ASN A 146 1.64 -6.28 -6.99
N GLU A 147 2.66 -6.87 -6.37
CA GLU A 147 3.26 -8.11 -6.86
C GLU A 147 2.25 -9.25 -6.69
N ASN A 148 1.80 -9.84 -7.81
CA ASN A 148 1.01 -11.05 -7.77
C ASN A 148 1.96 -12.24 -7.70
N SER A 149 1.75 -13.17 -6.78
CA SER A 149 2.55 -14.41 -6.66
C SER A 149 2.54 -15.25 -7.95
N ARG A 150 1.58 -15.03 -8.85
CA ARG A 150 1.48 -15.69 -10.16
C ARG A 150 2.06 -14.88 -11.32
N SER A 151 2.48 -13.63 -11.12
CA SER A 151 3.00 -12.77 -12.19
C SER A 151 4.41 -12.28 -11.87
N LEU A 152 5.27 -12.25 -12.88
CA LEU A 152 6.54 -11.56 -12.84
C LEU A 152 6.34 -10.07 -12.50
N SER A 153 7.40 -9.44 -11.98
CA SER A 153 7.45 -8.01 -11.66
C SER A 153 6.82 -7.15 -12.77
N PRO A 154 6.13 -6.06 -12.42
CA PRO A 154 5.35 -5.27 -13.38
C PRO A 154 6.24 -4.75 -14.51
N SER A 155 5.65 -4.69 -15.71
CA SER A 155 6.38 -4.23 -16.89
C SER A 155 6.79 -2.77 -16.73
N LYS A 156 7.92 -2.38 -17.34
CA LYS A 156 8.37 -0.98 -17.36
C LYS A 156 7.31 -0.05 -17.95
N LEU A 157 6.53 -0.52 -18.93
CA LEU A 157 5.44 0.22 -19.55
C LEU A 157 4.30 0.49 -18.56
N GLN A 158 3.97 -0.50 -17.73
CA GLN A 158 2.98 -0.36 -16.67
C GLN A 158 3.44 0.60 -15.56
N LEU A 159 4.70 0.53 -15.15
CA LEU A 159 5.28 1.48 -14.18
C LEU A 159 5.35 2.90 -14.75
N ALA A 160 5.64 3.05 -16.05
CA ALA A 160 5.56 4.34 -16.74
C ALA A 160 4.12 4.89 -16.76
N ARG A 161 3.12 4.03 -16.97
CA ARG A 161 1.70 4.39 -16.90
C ARG A 161 1.28 4.83 -15.50
N LEU A 162 1.73 4.12 -14.46
CA LEU A 162 1.52 4.50 -13.06
C LEU A 162 2.09 5.90 -12.79
N VAL A 163 3.32 6.18 -13.22
CA VAL A 163 3.93 7.51 -13.05
C VAL A 163 3.19 8.58 -13.85
N SER A 164 2.72 8.27 -15.05
CA SER A 164 1.90 9.18 -15.85
C SER A 164 0.59 9.54 -15.15
N LEU A 165 -0.11 8.53 -14.61
CA LEU A 165 -1.33 8.72 -13.83
C LEU A 165 -1.07 9.58 -12.59
N ALA A 166 -0.01 9.28 -11.84
CA ALA A 166 0.37 10.06 -10.66
C ALA A 166 0.64 11.53 -11.00
N LYS A 167 1.36 11.80 -12.09
CA LYS A 167 1.59 13.17 -12.58
C LYS A 167 0.30 13.86 -13.00
N SER A 168 -0.61 13.13 -13.66
CA SER A 168 -1.90 13.68 -14.07
C SER A 168 -2.77 14.05 -12.86
N LEU A 169 -2.81 13.18 -11.84
CA LEU A 169 -3.56 13.42 -10.61
C LEU A 169 -2.93 14.53 -9.76
N ALA A 170 -1.60 14.64 -9.73
CA ALA A 170 -0.91 15.75 -9.05
C ALA A 170 -1.27 17.12 -9.63
N ARG A 171 -1.56 17.21 -10.95
CA ARG A 171 -2.02 18.47 -11.57
C ARG A 171 -3.36 18.98 -11.04
N LEU A 172 -4.13 18.15 -10.33
CA LEU A 172 -5.38 18.55 -9.71
C LEU A 172 -5.20 19.40 -8.43
N GLY A 173 -3.95 19.65 -8.02
CA GLY A 173 -3.63 20.44 -6.83
C GLY A 173 -2.89 19.64 -5.75
N GLY A 174 -2.11 18.65 -6.15
CA GLY A 174 -1.36 17.78 -5.25
C GLY A 174 0.11 17.65 -5.60
N LYS A 175 0.86 17.10 -4.66
CA LYS A 175 2.28 16.78 -4.80
C LYS A 175 2.44 15.27 -4.79
N VAL A 176 3.30 14.77 -5.69
CA VAL A 176 3.67 13.35 -5.68
C VAL A 176 4.73 13.15 -4.61
N VAL A 177 4.46 12.27 -3.66
CA VAL A 177 5.33 11.94 -2.54
C VAL A 177 5.65 10.44 -2.51
N ASP A 178 6.79 10.12 -1.91
CA ASP A 178 7.20 8.73 -1.63
C ASP A 178 6.52 8.16 -0.37
N ALA A 179 6.90 6.94 0.03
CA ALA A 179 6.40 6.30 1.25
C ALA A 179 6.68 7.10 2.54
N ASN A 180 7.71 7.94 2.54
CA ASN A 180 8.09 8.80 3.66
C ASN A 180 7.48 10.21 3.55
N GLN A 181 6.51 10.41 2.65
CA GLN A 181 5.89 11.69 2.34
C GLN A 181 6.87 12.75 1.82
N GLN A 182 8.02 12.34 1.29
CA GLN A 182 8.97 13.26 0.68
C GLN A 182 8.64 13.48 -0.80
N PRO A 183 8.78 14.72 -1.33
CA PRO A 183 8.52 15.00 -2.74
C PRO A 183 9.39 14.14 -3.65
N ILE A 184 8.78 13.47 -4.63
CA ILE A 184 9.53 12.64 -5.58
C ILE A 184 10.28 13.51 -6.57
N THR A 185 11.61 13.34 -6.63
CA THR A 185 12.47 14.02 -7.61
C THR A 185 12.47 13.28 -8.95
N LYS A 186 13.04 13.90 -10.01
CA LYS A 186 13.12 13.27 -11.34
C LYS A 186 13.86 11.92 -11.30
N ALA A 187 14.85 11.79 -10.42
CA ALA A 187 15.58 10.55 -10.19
C ALA A 187 14.67 9.48 -9.55
N GLY A 188 13.82 9.86 -8.60
CA GLY A 188 12.84 8.96 -7.98
C GLY A 188 11.81 8.42 -8.97
N PHE A 189 11.29 9.26 -9.86
CA PHE A 189 10.41 8.77 -10.93
C PHE A 189 11.09 7.74 -11.83
N LYS A 190 12.39 7.92 -12.13
CA LYS A 190 13.17 6.95 -12.90
C LYS A 190 13.41 5.65 -12.11
N ALA A 191 13.59 5.73 -10.80
CA ALA A 191 13.68 4.58 -9.91
C ALA A 191 12.38 3.76 -9.90
N VAL A 192 11.21 4.41 -9.83
CA VAL A 192 9.90 3.75 -9.94
C VAL A 192 9.72 3.08 -11.29
N ILE A 193 10.01 3.76 -12.39
CA ILE A 193 9.88 3.19 -13.75
C ILE A 193 10.82 1.99 -13.96
N SER A 194 12.02 2.04 -13.35
CA SER A 194 12.99 0.94 -13.43
C SER A 194 12.69 -0.22 -12.47
N GLY A 195 11.61 -0.15 -11.68
CA GLY A 195 11.21 -1.19 -10.74
C GLY A 195 12.08 -1.27 -9.49
N LYS A 196 12.98 -0.31 -9.27
CA LYS A 196 13.93 -0.26 -8.15
C LYS A 196 13.33 0.35 -6.87
N ALA A 197 12.07 0.77 -6.92
CA ALA A 197 11.39 1.53 -5.90
C ALA A 197 10.08 0.84 -5.49
N LYS A 198 10.01 0.35 -4.25
CA LYS A 198 8.88 -0.36 -3.64
C LYS A 198 8.39 0.39 -2.39
N ILE A 199 7.07 0.48 -2.23
CA ILE A 199 6.39 1.17 -1.13
C ILE A 199 5.54 0.22 -0.31
#